data_AF-F9S3R9-F1
#
_entry.id   AF-F9S3R9-F1
#
_cell.length_a   1.000
_cell.length_b   1.000
_cell.length_c   1.000
_cell.angle_alpha   90.00
_cell.angle_beta   90.00
_cell.angle_gamma   90.00
#
_symmetry.space_group_name_H-M   'P 1'
#
loop_
_entity.id
_entity.type
_entity.pdbx_description
1 polymer ?
#
loop_
_entity_poly.entity_id
_entity_poly.type
_entity_poly.pdbx_seq_one_letter_code
_entity_poly.pdbx_strand_id
1 'polypeptide(L)'
;EGDFCGREGYPSYKLTNNSATIRTTKQRIEELEALHNQAALSEQGCIDSVSWSLYEEDGRIKVTFDAIPSEEVRKVLKSNGFKWSRYSKAWVRKITANAVATTRYMIQQL
;
A
#
# COMPACT_ATOMS: atom_id res chain seq x y z
N GLU A 1 -4.10 -26.11 -33.43
CA GLU A 1 -3.52 -26.88 -32.30
C GLU A 1 -4.64 -27.31 -31.36
N GLY A 2 -4.65 -28.58 -30.94
CA GLY A 2 -5.57 -29.08 -29.93
C GLY A 2 -5.15 -28.70 -28.50
N ASP A 3 -6.03 -28.91 -27.53
CA ASP A 3 -5.69 -28.76 -26.12
C ASP A 3 -4.72 -29.85 -25.60
N PHE A 4 -4.33 -29.78 -24.34
CA PHE A 4 -3.42 -30.76 -23.70
C PHE A 4 -3.95 -32.21 -23.75
N CYS A 5 -5.25 -32.41 -24.00
CA CYS A 5 -5.91 -33.70 -24.15
C CYS A 5 -6.29 -34.02 -25.61
N GLY A 6 -5.78 -33.26 -26.59
CA GLY A 6 -6.05 -33.48 -28.01
C GLY A 6 -7.44 -33.06 -28.49
N ARG A 7 -8.22 -32.31 -27.69
CA ARG A 7 -9.51 -31.77 -28.14
C ARG A 7 -9.27 -30.58 -29.07
N GLU A 8 -9.92 -30.58 -30.22
CA GLU A 8 -9.84 -29.49 -31.17
C GLU A 8 -10.75 -28.33 -30.74
N GLY A 9 -10.22 -27.10 -30.76
CA GLY A 9 -10.91 -25.88 -30.33
C GLY A 9 -10.23 -25.15 -29.17
N TYR A 10 -10.88 -24.14 -28.62
CA TYR A 10 -10.36 -23.41 -27.46
C TYR A 10 -10.45 -24.27 -26.19
N PRO A 11 -9.33 -24.52 -25.49
CA PRO A 11 -9.36 -25.30 -24.26
C PRO A 11 -10.21 -24.60 -23.19
N SER A 12 -11.13 -25.35 -22.55
CA SER A 12 -12.02 -24.79 -21.52
C SER A 12 -11.26 -24.13 -20.37
N TYR A 13 -10.14 -24.71 -19.95
CA TYR A 13 -9.30 -24.14 -18.89
C TYR A 13 -8.73 -22.76 -19.26
N LYS A 14 -8.43 -22.50 -20.54
CA LYS A 14 -7.94 -21.17 -20.98
C LYS A 14 -9.04 -20.13 -20.82
N LEU A 15 -10.27 -20.47 -21.18
CA LEU A 15 -11.43 -19.59 -20.98
C LEU A 15 -11.66 -19.30 -19.49
N THR A 16 -11.66 -20.34 -18.64
CA THR A 16 -11.81 -20.19 -17.19
C THR A 16 -10.70 -19.31 -16.59
N ASN A 17 -9.45 -19.53 -16.97
CA ASN A 17 -8.31 -18.74 -16.50
C ASN A 17 -8.41 -17.27 -16.94
N ASN A 18 -8.83 -17.03 -18.19
CA ASN A 18 -9.05 -15.68 -18.70
C ASN A 18 -10.18 -14.97 -17.94
N SER A 19 -11.32 -15.63 -17.74
CA SER A 19 -12.43 -15.06 -16.96
C SER A 19 -12.03 -14.78 -15.51
N ALA A 20 -11.24 -15.65 -14.88
CA ALA A 20 -10.69 -15.42 -13.54
C ALA A 20 -9.76 -14.20 -13.52
N THR A 21 -8.86 -14.10 -14.48
CA THR A 21 -7.94 -12.95 -14.64
C THR A 21 -8.72 -11.65 -14.83
N ILE A 22 -9.73 -11.64 -15.72
CA ILE A 22 -10.59 -10.47 -15.94
C ILE A 22 -11.28 -10.03 -14.65
N ARG A 23 -11.87 -10.98 -13.91
CA ARG A 23 -12.55 -10.68 -12.65
C ARG A 23 -11.59 -10.08 -11.62
N THR A 24 -10.42 -10.68 -11.41
CA THR A 24 -9.42 -10.17 -10.47
C THR A 24 -8.91 -8.79 -10.87
N THR A 25 -8.66 -8.55 -12.17
CA THR A 25 -8.23 -7.24 -12.66
C THR A 25 -9.29 -6.18 -12.45
N LYS A 26 -10.56 -6.47 -12.74
CA LYS A 26 -11.68 -5.56 -12.48
C LYS A 26 -11.77 -5.18 -11.00
N GLN A 27 -11.77 -6.18 -10.12
CA GLN A 27 -11.76 -5.95 -8.68
C GLN A 27 -10.58 -5.08 -8.24
N ARG A 28 -9.40 -5.32 -8.83
CA ARG A 28 -8.21 -4.52 -8.50
C ARG A 28 -8.31 -3.07 -8.98
N ILE A 29 -8.95 -2.82 -10.12
CA ILE A 29 -9.23 -1.46 -10.61
C ILE A 29 -10.18 -0.75 -9.64
N GLU A 30 -11.29 -1.39 -9.28
CA GLU A 30 -12.26 -0.83 -8.32
C GLU A 30 -11.60 -0.48 -6.97
N GLU A 31 -10.73 -1.37 -6.45
CA GLU A 31 -9.96 -1.10 -5.22
C GLU A 31 -9.03 0.12 -5.37
N LEU A 32 -8.37 0.28 -6.51
CA LEU A 32 -7.46 1.40 -6.76
C LEU A 32 -8.22 2.71 -6.91
N GLU A 33 -9.35 2.69 -7.62
CA GLU A 33 -10.24 3.84 -7.77
C GLU A 33 -10.80 4.27 -6.40
N ALA A 34 -11.26 3.31 -5.58
CA ALA A 34 -11.74 3.59 -4.24
C ALA A 34 -10.66 4.17 -3.33
N LEU A 35 -9.39 3.75 -3.47
CA LEU A 35 -8.27 4.34 -2.74
C LEU A 35 -7.95 5.75 -3.21
N HIS A 36 -7.97 6.00 -4.53
CA HIS A 36 -7.67 7.31 -5.09
C HIS A 36 -8.76 8.35 -4.79
N ASN A 37 -10.02 7.92 -4.71
CA ASN A 37 -11.15 8.78 -4.38
C ASN A 37 -11.30 9.05 -2.87
N GLN A 38 -10.53 8.39 -2.01
CA GLN A 38 -10.52 8.72 -0.59
C GLN A 38 -9.81 10.04 -0.31
N ALA A 39 -10.18 10.69 0.79
CA ALA A 39 -9.47 11.87 1.26
C ALA A 39 -7.98 11.55 1.43
N ALA A 40 -7.12 12.39 0.84
CA ALA A 40 -5.68 12.24 0.90
C ALA A 40 -5.23 12.17 2.36
N LEU A 41 -4.43 11.14 2.68
CA LEU A 41 -3.85 10.98 4.00
C LEU A 41 -2.73 12.02 4.17
N SER A 42 -3.06 13.14 4.81
CA SER A 42 -2.13 14.24 5.09
C SER A 42 -2.28 14.70 6.53
N GLU A 43 -1.28 14.44 7.36
CA GLU A 43 -1.28 14.81 8.78
C GLU A 43 0.13 15.22 9.22
N GLN A 44 0.21 16.03 10.28
CA GLN A 44 1.46 16.56 10.82
C GLN A 44 1.36 16.59 12.35
N GLY A 45 2.48 16.40 13.03
CA GLY A 45 2.51 16.39 14.49
C GLY A 45 3.92 16.47 15.05
N CYS A 46 4.06 16.27 16.35
CA CYS A 46 5.36 16.30 17.04
C CYS A 46 5.41 15.18 18.09
N ILE A 47 6.48 14.40 18.08
CA ILE A 47 6.74 13.30 19.01
C ILE A 47 8.17 13.47 19.54
N ASP A 48 8.36 13.40 20.86
CA ASP A 48 9.69 13.57 21.48
C ASP A 48 10.42 14.87 21.05
N SER A 49 9.66 15.96 20.83
CA SER A 49 10.19 17.23 20.28
C SER A 49 10.70 17.17 18.83
N VAL A 50 10.37 16.11 18.09
CA VAL A 50 10.65 15.94 16.66
C VAL A 50 9.35 16.05 15.87
N SER A 51 9.27 17.03 14.97
CA SER A 51 8.14 17.16 14.06
C SER A 51 8.12 16.02 13.05
N TRP A 52 6.92 15.57 12.71
CA TRP A 52 6.69 14.59 11.65
C TRP A 52 5.63 15.07 10.67
N SER A 53 5.72 14.56 9.44
CA SER A 53 4.71 14.80 8.40
C SER A 53 4.39 13.51 7.66
N LEU A 54 3.10 13.30 7.44
CA LEU A 54 2.53 12.19 6.70
C LEU A 54 1.91 12.73 5.42
N TYR A 55 2.21 12.07 4.31
CA TYR A 55 1.61 12.39 3.02
C TYR A 55 1.64 11.18 2.09
N GLU A 56 0.84 11.25 1.03
CA GLU A 56 0.82 10.26 -0.04
C GLU A 56 1.60 10.76 -1.25
N GLU A 57 2.49 9.93 -1.79
CA GLU A 57 3.23 10.24 -3.01
C GLU A 57 3.64 8.94 -3.72
N ASP A 58 3.46 8.88 -5.04
CA ASP A 58 3.75 7.70 -5.89
C ASP A 58 3.07 6.39 -5.43
N GLY A 59 1.81 6.48 -4.99
CA GLY A 59 1.05 5.32 -4.48
C GLY A 59 1.66 4.73 -3.20
N ARG A 60 2.37 5.55 -2.43
CA ARG A 60 2.97 5.17 -1.16
C ARG A 60 2.65 6.21 -0.10
N ILE A 61 2.44 5.71 1.12
CA ILE A 61 2.35 6.52 2.33
C ILE A 61 3.80 6.81 2.76
N LYS A 62 4.12 8.08 2.96
CA LYS A 62 5.44 8.55 3.41
C LYS A 62 5.29 9.26 4.76
N VAL A 63 6.20 8.94 5.68
CA VAL A 63 6.35 9.63 6.97
C VAL A 63 7.77 10.19 7.04
N THR A 64 7.88 11.51 7.14
CA THR A 64 9.14 12.24 7.29
C THR A 64 9.27 12.78 8.71
N PHE A 65 10.50 12.92 9.18
CA PHE A 65 10.84 13.49 10.48
C PHE A 65 11.94 14.53 10.30
N ASP A 66 11.87 15.63 11.06
CA ASP A 66 12.88 16.70 11.00
C ASP A 66 14.23 16.26 11.58
N ALA A 67 14.21 15.32 12.53
CA ALA A 67 15.38 14.72 13.16
C ALA A 67 15.25 13.20 13.20
N ILE A 68 16.31 12.52 13.63
CA ILE A 68 16.28 11.05 13.79
C ILE A 68 15.29 10.72 14.92
N PRO A 69 14.20 10.00 14.63
CA PRO A 69 13.23 9.65 15.66
C PRO A 69 13.80 8.62 16.64
N SER A 70 13.22 8.57 17.84
CA SER A 70 13.59 7.62 18.90
C SER A 70 13.51 6.16 18.41
N GLU A 71 14.22 5.26 19.10
CA GLU A 71 14.20 3.84 18.73
C GLU A 71 12.79 3.23 18.81
N GLU A 72 11.98 3.69 19.76
CA GLU A 72 10.60 3.25 19.97
C GLU A 72 9.71 3.60 18.77
N VAL A 73 9.75 4.86 18.32
CA VAL A 73 9.02 5.30 17.11
C VAL A 73 9.46 4.50 15.89
N ARG A 74 10.77 4.24 15.74
CA ARG A 74 11.28 3.40 14.62
C ARG A 74 10.80 1.95 14.70
N LYS A 75 10.64 1.39 15.90
CA LYS A 75 10.07 0.05 16.10
C LYS A 75 8.60 0.01 15.69
N VAL A 76 7.81 1.00 16.12
CA VAL A 76 6.38 1.14 15.75
C VAL A 76 6.21 1.24 14.23
N LEU A 77 7.02 2.05 13.55
CA LEU A 77 6.96 2.17 12.09
C LEU A 77 7.28 0.83 11.40
N LYS A 78 8.32 0.14 11.83
CA LYS A 78 8.71 -1.18 11.28
C LYS A 78 7.65 -2.24 11.52
N SER A 79 7.06 -2.33 12.72
CA SER A 79 6.01 -3.31 13.03
C SER A 79 4.75 -3.07 12.21
N ASN A 80 4.47 -1.81 11.87
CA ASN A 80 3.39 -1.41 10.98
C ASN A 80 3.77 -1.48 9.48
N GLY A 81 4.89 -2.11 9.13
CA GLY A 81 5.26 -2.41 7.75
C GLY A 81 5.87 -1.24 6.96
N PHE A 82 6.22 -0.14 7.61
CA PHE A 82 6.99 0.92 6.99
C PHE A 82 8.46 0.52 6.87
N LYS A 83 9.07 0.91 5.73
CA LYS A 83 10.49 0.70 5.45
C LYS A 83 11.18 2.02 5.26
N TRP A 84 12.37 2.18 5.83
CA TRP A 84 13.19 3.36 5.58
C TRP A 84 13.68 3.38 4.13
N SER A 85 13.41 4.48 3.43
CA SER A 85 13.89 4.75 2.08
C SER A 85 14.97 5.81 2.13
N ARG A 86 16.19 5.44 1.72
CA ARG A 86 17.32 6.38 1.66
C ARG A 86 17.13 7.47 0.60
N TYR A 87 16.45 7.13 -0.50
CA TYR A 87 16.20 8.05 -1.61
C TYR A 87 15.23 9.16 -1.23
N SER A 88 14.09 8.79 -0.63
CA SER A 88 13.09 9.77 -0.20
C SER A 88 13.32 10.32 1.21
N LYS A 89 14.37 9.86 1.90
CA LYS A 89 14.67 10.18 3.31
C LYS A 89 13.42 10.09 4.21
N ALA A 90 12.61 9.06 3.99
CA ALA A 90 11.32 8.89 4.64
C ALA A 90 11.06 7.42 4.98
N TRP A 91 10.17 7.19 5.93
CA TRP A 91 9.56 5.89 6.15
C TRP A 91 8.42 5.70 5.16
N VAL A 92 8.45 4.61 4.41
CA VAL A 92 7.56 4.43 3.25
C VAL A 92 6.84 3.09 3.32
N ARG A 93 5.56 3.08 2.96
CA ARG A 93 4.73 1.88 2.79
C ARG A 93 3.86 1.99 1.53
N LYS A 94 3.70 0.90 0.78
CA LYS A 94 2.78 0.87 -0.38
C LYS A 94 1.34 1.12 0.08
N ILE A 95 0.62 1.97 -0.63
CA ILE A 95 -0.79 2.22 -0.32
C ILE A 95 -1.62 0.97 -0.62
N THR A 96 -2.38 0.56 0.40
CA THR A 96 -3.36 -0.52 0.38
C THR A 96 -4.44 -0.14 1.40
N ALA A 97 -5.65 -0.69 1.29
CA ALA A 97 -6.71 -0.42 2.27
C ALA A 97 -6.25 -0.69 3.71
N ASN A 98 -5.52 -1.80 3.92
CA ASN A 98 -4.92 -2.11 5.21
C ASN A 98 -3.86 -1.09 5.63
N ALA A 99 -3.01 -0.63 4.72
CA ALA A 99 -1.98 0.37 5.04
C ALA A 99 -2.60 1.70 5.49
N VAL A 100 -3.66 2.16 4.81
CA VAL A 100 -4.39 3.38 5.18
C VAL A 100 -5.01 3.23 6.57
N ALA A 101 -5.73 2.13 6.83
CA ALA A 101 -6.34 1.87 8.14
C ALA A 101 -5.30 1.76 9.27
N THR A 102 -4.22 1.01 9.03
CA THR A 102 -3.11 0.86 10.00
C THR A 102 -2.49 2.21 10.33
N THR A 103 -2.28 3.06 9.31
CA THR A 103 -1.62 4.35 9.48
C THR A 103 -2.46 5.31 10.31
N ARG A 104 -3.78 5.38 10.05
CA ARG A 104 -4.71 6.19 10.86
C ARG A 104 -4.68 5.79 12.33
N TYR A 105 -4.69 4.49 12.61
CA TYR A 105 -4.63 3.99 13.98
C TYR A 105 -3.26 4.26 14.63
N MET A 106 -2.17 4.03 13.89
CA MET A 106 -0.80 4.26 14.37
C MET A 106 -0.60 5.73 14.77
N ILE A 107 -1.08 6.67 13.96
CA ILE A 107 -0.90 8.10 14.22
C ILE A 107 -1.67 8.57 15.46
N GLN A 108 -2.84 7.99 15.74
CA GLN A 108 -3.56 8.30 16.98
C GLN A 108 -2.84 7.84 18.25
N GLN A 109 -1.84 6.96 18.12
CA GLN A 109 -1.04 6.43 19.23
C GLN A 109 0.34 7.07 19.36
N LEU A 110 0.71 7.93 18.41
CA LEU A 110 1.97 8.66 18.37
C LEU A 110 1.75 10.07 18.93
#